data_AF-A0A7D9JI94-F1
#
_entry.id   AF-A0A7D9JI94-F1
#
_cell.length_a   1.000
_cell.length_b   1.000
_cell.length_c   1.000
_cell.angle_alpha   90.00
_cell.angle_beta   90.00
_cell.angle_gamma   90.00
#
_symmetry.space_group_name_H-M   'P 1'
#
loop_
_entity.id
_entity.type
_entity.pdbx_description
1 polymer ?
#
loop_
_entity_poly.entity_id
_entity_poly.type
_entity_poly.pdbx_seq_one_letter_code
_entity_poly.pdbx_strand_id
1 'polypeptide(L)' 'MTDTDSQYTSLAGFVYIFNLIVGAGALALPRAFSEAGLLLSAVIVVILAFLSFMTCSFMVESMAIANAILRQKAHDEESE' A
#
# COMPACT_ATOMS: atom_id res chain seq x y z
N MET A 1 23.10 -17.96 -8.88
CA MET A 1 21.88 -18.68 -9.27
C MET A 1 20.73 -17.80 -8.81
N THR A 2 20.19 -16.98 -9.69
CA THR A 2 19.17 -15.97 -9.35
C THR A 2 17.81 -16.62 -9.47
N ASP A 3 17.26 -17.07 -8.34
CA ASP A 3 15.96 -17.73 -8.26
C ASP A 3 14.86 -16.70 -8.57
N THR A 4 14.47 -16.61 -9.84
CA THR A 4 13.34 -15.80 -10.32
C THR A 4 12.02 -16.61 -10.22
N ASP A 5 12.05 -17.78 -9.58
CA ASP A 5 10.96 -18.76 -9.57
C ASP A 5 9.95 -18.57 -8.42
N SER A 6 10.07 -17.51 -7.63
CA SER A 6 9.09 -17.17 -6.60
C SER A 6 8.60 -15.73 -6.71
N GLN A 7 8.39 -15.22 -7.93
CA GLN A 7 7.52 -14.05 -8.07
C GLN A 7 6.15 -14.42 -7.49
N TYR A 8 5.84 -13.83 -6.34
CA TYR A 8 4.55 -13.99 -5.68
C TYR A 8 3.47 -13.77 -6.73
N THR A 9 2.61 -14.75 -6.94
CA THR A 9 1.54 -14.60 -7.94
C THR A 9 0.72 -13.37 -7.57
N SER A 10 0.33 -12.58 -8.58
CA SER A 10 -0.39 -11.30 -8.36
C SER A 10 -1.61 -11.48 -7.44
N LEU A 11 -2.26 -12.65 -7.53
CA LEU A 11 -3.35 -13.04 -6.64
C LEU A 11 -2.90 -13.22 -5.18
N ALA A 12 -1.78 -13.89 -4.92
CA ALA A 12 -1.26 -14.08 -3.57
C ALA A 12 -0.79 -12.75 -2.96
N GLY A 13 -0.20 -11.87 -3.76
CA GLY A 13 0.14 -10.51 -3.34
C GLY A 13 -1.10 -9.68 -3.00
N PHE A 14 -2.16 -9.79 -3.81
CA PHE A 14 -3.44 -9.16 -3.53
C PHE A 14 -4.06 -9.66 -2.23
N VAL A 15 -4.13 -10.98 -2.02
CA VAL A 15 -4.65 -11.59 -0.78
C VAL A 15 -3.81 -11.16 0.44
N TYR A 16 -2.49 -11.03 0.29
CA TYR A 16 -1.61 -10.56 1.37
C TYR A 16 -1.90 -9.10 1.75
N ILE A 17 -1.95 -8.19 0.76
CA ILE A 17 -2.27 -6.78 0.96
C ILE A 17 -3.68 -6.63 1.56
N PHE A 18 -4.64 -7.40 1.08
CA PHE A 18 -6.01 -7.38 1.59
C PHE A 18 -6.06 -7.77 3.07
N ASN A 19 -5.39 -8.87 3.45
CA ASN A 19 -5.27 -9.28 4.85
C ASN A 19 -4.56 -8.23 5.71
N LEU A 20 -3.55 -7.54 5.17
CA LEU A 20 -2.81 -6.49 5.87
C LEU A 20 -3.70 -5.27 6.18
N ILE A 21 -4.54 -4.86 5.23
CA ILE A 21 -5.45 -3.71 5.38
C ILE A 21 -6.64 -4.07 6.28
N VAL A 22 -7.21 -5.26 6.07
CA VAL A 22 -8.41 -5.69 6.80
C VAL A 22 -8.10 -5.99 8.27
N GLY A 23 -7.03 -6.75 8.55
CA GLY A 23 -6.55 -7.07 9.89
C GLY A 23 -7.66 -7.34 10.93
N ALA A 24 -7.51 -6.77 12.13
CA ALA A 24 -8.57 -6.74 13.14
C ALA A 24 -9.67 -5.69 12.84
N GLY A 25 -9.46 -4.83 11.84
CA GLY A 25 -10.38 -3.78 11.42
C GLY A 25 -11.73 -4.33 10.98
N ALA A 26 -11.77 -5.43 10.21
CA ALA A 26 -13.03 -6.07 9.80
C ALA A 26 -13.95 -6.45 10.96
N LEU A 27 -13.39 -6.83 12.12
CA LEU A 27 -14.16 -7.19 13.30
C LEU A 27 -14.72 -5.96 14.02
N ALA A 28 -14.05 -4.81 13.92
CA ALA A 28 -14.48 -3.55 14.52
C ALA A 28 -15.44 -2.74 13.62
N LEU A 29 -15.40 -2.96 12.30
CA LEU A 29 -16.28 -2.29 11.32
C LEU A 29 -17.77 -2.37 11.68
N PRO A 30 -18.39 -3.54 11.98
CA PRO A 30 -19.82 -3.60 12.25
C PRO A 30 -20.22 -2.82 13.51
N ARG A 31 -19.36 -2.78 14.53
CA ARG A 31 -19.62 -2.05 15.78
C ARG A 31 -19.53 -0.53 15.57
N ALA A 32 -18.48 -0.08 14.88
CA ALA A 32 -18.29 1.34 14.54
C ALA A 32 -19.41 1.87 13.64
N PHE A 33 -19.90 1.05 12.70
CA PHE A 33 -21.03 1.41 11.83
C PHE A 33 -22.35 1.48 12.60
N SER A 34 -22.53 0.65 13.62
CA SER A 34 -23.71 0.70 14.50
C SER A 34 -23.75 1.95 15.39
N GLU A 35 -22.60 2.48 15.81
CA GLU A 35 -22.52 3.70 16.63
C GLU A 35 -22.61 4.98 15.79
N ALA A 36 -21.94 5.03 14.63
CA ALA A 36 -21.90 6.22 13.76
C ALA A 36 -23.11 6.32 12.80
N GLY A 37 -23.80 5.21 12.53
CA GLY A 37 -24.84 5.10 11.51
C GLY A 37 -24.29 4.86 10.10
N LEU A 38 -25.09 4.21 9.24
CA LEU A 38 -24.68 3.74 7.91
C LEU A 38 -24.23 4.86 6.96
N LEU A 39 -24.94 6.00 6.96
CA LEU A 39 -24.63 7.08 6.02
C LEU A 39 -23.32 7.80 6.39
N LEU A 40 -23.11 8.10 7.67
CA LEU A 40 -21.93 8.81 8.14
C LEU A 40 -20.67 7.95 8.00
N SER A 41 -20.76 6.67 8.37
CA SER A 41 -19.67 5.71 8.20
C SER A 41 -19.29 5.50 6.73
N ALA A 42 -20.28 5.40 5.83
CA ALA A 42 -20.01 5.29 4.39
C ALA A 42 -19.26 6.52 3.83
N VAL A 43 -19.68 7.74 4.19
CA VAL A 43 -19.00 8.97 3.74
C VAL A 43 -17.56 9.03 4.25
N ILE A 44 -17.33 8.70 5.52
CA ILE A 44 -15.98 8.68 6.10
C ILE A 44 -15.09 7.65 5.41
N VAL A 45 -15.61 6.45 5.13
CA VAL A 45 -14.84 5.40 4.42
C VAL A 45 -14.45 5.84 3.02
N VAL A 46 -15.34 6.52 2.27
CA VAL A 46 -15.02 7.06 0.95
C VAL A 46 -13.89 8.10 1.02
N ILE A 47 -13.95 9.01 1.99
CA ILE A 47 -12.90 10.03 2.19
C ILE A 47 -11.57 9.36 2.57
N LEU A 48 -11.58 8.40 3.50
CA LEU A 48 -10.39 7.67 3.90
C LEU A 48 -9.79 6.84 2.76
N ALA A 49 -10.62 6.24 1.92
CA ALA A 49 -10.17 5.51 0.73
C ALA A 49 -9.50 6.45 -0.28
N PHE A 50 -10.10 7.63 -0.53
CA PHE A 50 -9.52 8.64 -1.41
C PHE A 50 -8.18 9.16 -0.88
N LEU A 51 -8.11 9.51 0.41
CA LEU A 51 -6.86 9.96 1.03
C LEU A 51 -5.78 8.87 1.00
N SER A 52 -6.14 7.62 1.29
CA SER A 52 -5.20 6.49 1.21
C SER A 52 -4.65 6.31 -0.20
N PHE A 53 -5.49 6.45 -1.23
CA PHE A 53 -5.05 6.39 -2.62
C PHE A 53 -4.04 7.49 -2.96
N MET A 54 -4.34 8.74 -2.56
CA MET A 54 -3.43 9.88 -2.77
C MET A 54 -2.07 9.64 -2.07
N THR A 55 -2.08 9.20 -0.81
CA THR A 55 -0.85 8.90 -0.06
C THR A 55 -0.05 7.78 -0.71
N CYS A 56 -0.71 6.70 -1.17
CA CYS A 56 -0.03 5.62 -1.88
C CYS A 56 0.63 6.10 -3.18
N SER A 57 0.01 6.98 -3.95
CA SER A 57 0.60 7.53 -5.18
C SER A 57 1.89 8.30 -4.89
N PHE A 58 1.87 9.23 -3.94
CA PHE A 58 3.06 9.99 -3.55
C PHE A 58 4.16 9.11 -2.96
N MET A 59 3.79 8.06 -2.22
CA MET A 59 4.74 7.08 -1.71
C MET A 59 5.47 6.35 -2.85
N VAL A 60 4.75 5.93 -3.90
CA VAL A 60 5.36 5.26 -5.06
C VAL A 60 6.29 6.20 -5.82
N GLU A 61 5.91 7.47 -6.01
CA GLU A 61 6.79 8.47 -6.64
C GLU A 61 8.07 8.69 -5.83
N SER A 62 7.94 8.81 -4.51
CA SER A 62 9.09 8.97 -3.61
C SER A 62 10.03 7.76 -3.67
N MET A 63 9.48 6.54 -3.76
CA MET A 63 10.25 5.32 -3.91
C MET A 63 10.97 5.25 -5.27
N ALA A 64 10.33 5.71 -6.34
CA ALA A 64 10.96 5.78 -7.67
C ALA A 64 12.13 6.77 -7.70
N ILE A 65 11.99 7.95 -7.09
CA ILE A 65 13.05 8.95 -6.98
C ILE A 65 14.20 8.41 -6.12
N ALA A 66 13.89 7.80 -4.97
CA ALA A 66 14.91 7.18 -4.12
C ALA A 66 15.70 6.10 -4.88
N ASN A 67 15.00 5.26 -5.65
CA ASN A 67 15.64 4.23 -6.48
C ASN A 67 16.51 4.82 -7.61
N ALA A 68 16.10 5.94 -8.20
CA ALA A 68 16.90 6.65 -9.19
C ALA A 68 18.19 7.23 -8.58
N ILE A 69 18.10 7.86 -7.40
CA ILE A 69 19.26 8.41 -6.69
C ILE A 69 20.24 7.30 -6.30
N LEU A 70 19.73 6.17 -5.77
CA LEU A 70 20.56 5.01 -5.42
C LEU A 70 21.31 4.48 -6.65
N ARG A 71 20.66 4.42 -7.81
CA ARG A 71 21.28 3.96 -9.05
C ARG A 71 22.30 4.95 -9.62
N GLN A 72 22.06 6.25 -9.48
CA GLN A 72 23.04 7.27 -9.85
C GLN A 72 24.30 7.16 -8.98
N LYS A 73 24.12 7.07 -7.66
CA LYS A 73 25.25 6.94 -6.73
C LYS A 73 26.08 5.68 -6.99
N ALA A 74 25.45 4.54 -7.28
CA ALA A 74 26.16 3.31 -7.61
C ALA A 74 26.98 3.43 -8.91
N HIS A 75 26.47 4.16 -9.91
CA HIS A 75 27.23 4.42 -11.14
C HIS A 75 28.40 5.38 -10.92
N ASP A 76 28.26 6.36 -10.03
CA ASP A 76 29.34 7.27 -9.66
C ASP A 76 30.48 6.54 -8.93
N GLU A 77 30.16 5.55 -8.07
CA GLU A 77 31.14 4.71 -7.37
C GLU A 77 31.88 3.72 -8.29
N GLU A 78 31.26 3.26 -9.39
CA GLU A 78 31.89 2.36 -10.37
C GLU A 78 32.78 3.11 -11.39
N SER A 79 32.70 4.44 -11.40
CA SER A 79 33.45 5.33 -12.30
C SER A 79 34.75 5.87 -11.68
N GLU A 80 35.00 5.57 -10.40
CA GLU A 80 36.18 5.96 -9.61
C GLU A 80 37.11 4.75 -9.37
#